data_AF-A0A1G5WRZ7-F1
#
_entry.id   AF-A0A1G5WRZ7-F1
#
_cell.length_a   1.000
_cell.length_b   1.000
_cell.length_c   1.000
_cell.angle_alpha   90.00
_cell.angle_beta   90.00
_cell.angle_gamma   90.00
#
_symmetry.space_group_name_H-M   'P 1'
#
loop_
_entity.id
_entity.type
_entity.pdbx_description
1 polymer ?
#
loop_
_entity_poly.entity_id
_entity_poly.type
_entity_poly.pdbx_seq_one_letter_code
_entity_poly.pdbx_strand_id
1 'polypeptide(L)'
;MKKKKIIIRVVILLVFAIICISRIVYVDLHRVYREWQKELNIKKRDGLDFDWMKLSDDGIDVYITLENTHDGYESLNEIVNTHNKFVEQKPDYFPDNYEISFVVQRPSGKSYMIFSNVPPLENDVTKIDGLKMGYCSANIYEILDDFSYSDAMFEVPVLVLTDGNAGTLVKQSYSVVQQMKGLEKVVLDYSYYHGEYSEAYEAIQEYAPGVEVYLKSGYEYVKMPN
;
A
#
# COMPACT_ATOMS: atom_id res chain seq x y z
N MET A 1 19.06 11.46 -52.77
CA MET A 1 17.94 12.18 -52.11
C MET A 1 16.66 11.36 -51.90
N LYS A 2 16.18 10.55 -52.87
CA LYS A 2 14.92 9.78 -52.73
C LYS A 2 14.92 8.77 -51.55
N LYS A 3 16.00 8.01 -51.34
CA LYS A 3 16.12 7.05 -50.23
C LYS A 3 15.95 7.69 -48.84
N LYS A 4 16.53 8.87 -48.61
CA LYS A 4 16.37 9.61 -47.34
C LYS A 4 14.92 10.00 -47.06
N LYS A 5 14.16 10.43 -48.08
CA LYS A 5 12.74 10.77 -47.94
C LYS A 5 11.86 9.56 -47.60
N ILE A 6 12.19 8.37 -48.13
CA ILE A 6 11.46 7.13 -47.82
C ILE A 6 11.71 6.72 -46.38
N ILE A 7 12.97 6.74 -45.92
CA ILE A 7 13.32 6.39 -44.54
C ILE A 7 12.59 7.29 -43.53
N ILE A 8 12.56 8.60 -43.77
CA ILE A 8 11.85 9.55 -42.89
C ILE A 8 10.36 9.22 -42.80
N ARG A 9 9.70 8.89 -43.91
CA ARG A 9 8.27 8.53 -43.91
C ARG A 9 7.99 7.24 -43.14
N VAL A 10 8.86 6.24 -43.27
CA VAL A 10 8.74 4.97 -42.53
C VAL A 10 8.91 5.20 -41.03
N VAL A 11 9.89 6.00 -40.61
CA VAL A 11 10.10 6.33 -39.19
C VAL A 11 8.89 7.07 -38.61
N ILE A 12 8.33 8.05 -39.32
CA ILE A 12 7.13 8.77 -38.87
C ILE A 12 5.94 7.83 -38.71
N LEU A 13 5.71 6.92 -39.66
CA LEU A 13 4.65 5.91 -39.58
C LEU A 13 4.84 4.96 -38.39
N LEU A 14 6.07 4.52 -38.13
CA LEU A 14 6.41 3.68 -36.99
C LEU A 14 6.12 4.40 -35.66
N VAL A 15 6.56 5.65 -35.52
CA VAL A 15 6.27 6.46 -34.32
C VAL A 15 4.76 6.63 -34.12
N PHE A 16 4.02 6.92 -35.19
CA PHE A 16 2.57 7.07 -35.12
C PHE A 16 1.88 5.75 -34.73
N ALA A 17 2.31 4.62 -35.30
CA ALA A 17 1.80 3.30 -34.94
C ALA A 17 2.06 2.96 -33.47
N ILE A 18 3.27 3.25 -32.96
CA ILE A 18 3.62 3.05 -31.55
C ILE A 18 2.70 3.87 -30.64
N ILE A 19 2.47 5.16 -30.95
CA ILE A 19 1.57 6.04 -30.18
C ILE A 19 0.12 5.55 -30.22
N CYS A 20 -0.35 5.03 -31.35
CA CYS A 20 -1.70 4.49 -31.48
C CYS A 20 -1.87 3.20 -30.65
N ILE A 21 -0.91 2.27 -30.73
CA ILE A 21 -0.95 1.01 -29.98
C ILE A 21 -0.89 1.29 -28.48
N SER A 22 0.00 2.18 -28.03
CA SER A 22 0.12 2.51 -26.60
C SER A 22 -1.18 3.13 -26.06
N ARG A 23 -1.86 3.97 -26.85
CA ARG A 23 -3.17 4.53 -26.48
C ARG A 23 -4.27 3.48 -26.39
N ILE A 24 -4.31 2.49 -27.29
CA ILE A 24 -5.33 1.44 -27.27
C ILE A 24 -5.20 0.59 -26.00
N VAL A 25 -3.99 0.13 -25.70
CA VAL A 25 -3.72 -0.68 -24.49
C VAL A 25 -4.08 0.08 -23.21
N TYR A 26 -3.70 1.37 -23.12
CA TYR A 26 -4.03 2.21 -21.96
C TYR A 26 -5.53 2.43 -21.77
N VAL A 27 -6.28 2.65 -22.85
CA VAL A 27 -7.74 2.90 -22.79
C VAL A 27 -8.51 1.65 -22.38
N ASP A 28 -8.04 0.46 -22.77
CA ASP A 28 -8.73 -0.79 -22.46
C ASP A 28 -8.65 -1.12 -20.97
N LEU A 29 -7.46 -1.05 -20.38
CA LEU A 29 -7.27 -1.35 -18.95
C LEU A 29 -8.01 -0.37 -18.02
N HIS A 30 -8.08 0.92 -18.36
CA HIS A 30 -8.92 1.90 -17.64
C HIS A 30 -10.42 1.65 -17.79
N ARG A 31 -10.85 0.95 -18.85
CA ARG A 31 -12.25 0.54 -19.01
C ARG A 31 -12.55 -0.70 -18.18
N VAL A 32 -11.65 -1.67 -18.16
CA VAL A 32 -11.82 -2.94 -17.42
C VAL A 32 -12.12 -2.66 -15.96
N TYR A 33 -11.34 -1.79 -15.30
CA TYR A 33 -11.49 -1.55 -13.87
C TYR A 33 -12.35 -0.33 -13.49
N ARG A 34 -13.14 0.20 -14.44
CA ARG A 34 -13.93 1.43 -14.24
C ARG A 34 -14.97 1.30 -13.12
N GLU A 35 -15.61 0.16 -13.00
CA GLU A 35 -16.66 -0.03 -11.99
C GLU A 35 -16.08 0.04 -10.59
N TRP A 36 -15.01 -0.72 -10.34
CA TRP A 36 -14.23 -0.65 -9.10
C TRP A 36 -13.75 0.77 -8.79
N GLN A 37 -13.15 1.47 -9.76
CA GLN A 37 -12.70 2.86 -9.57
C GLN A 37 -13.86 3.81 -9.18
N LYS A 38 -15.04 3.60 -9.76
CA LYS A 38 -16.24 4.38 -9.45
C LYS A 38 -16.72 4.11 -8.02
N GLU A 39 -16.67 2.87 -7.56
CA GLU A 39 -17.01 2.50 -6.18
C GLU A 39 -16.03 3.12 -5.18
N LEU A 40 -14.71 3.05 -5.45
CA LEU A 40 -13.70 3.69 -4.59
C LEU A 40 -13.92 5.20 -4.45
N ASN A 41 -14.35 5.86 -5.54
CA ASN A 41 -14.72 7.27 -5.58
C ASN A 41 -13.65 8.23 -5.01
N ILE A 42 -12.37 7.89 -5.17
CA ILE A 42 -11.22 8.56 -4.51
C ILE A 42 -11.24 10.08 -4.72
N LYS A 43 -11.49 10.54 -5.96
CA LYS A 43 -11.49 11.97 -6.34
C LYS A 43 -12.54 12.85 -5.65
N LYS A 44 -13.46 12.28 -4.88
CA LYS A 44 -14.52 13.00 -4.17
C LYS A 44 -14.45 12.80 -2.65
N ARG A 45 -13.34 12.27 -2.15
CA ARG A 45 -13.14 12.03 -0.72
C ARG A 45 -12.28 13.15 -0.16
N ASP A 46 -12.67 13.64 1.01
CA ASP A 46 -12.00 14.79 1.64
C ASP A 46 -10.62 14.38 2.15
N GLY A 47 -9.64 15.28 2.03
CA GLY A 47 -8.25 15.05 2.47
C GLY A 47 -7.46 14.05 1.62
N LEU A 48 -7.99 13.57 0.49
CA LEU A 48 -7.32 12.68 -0.44
C LEU A 48 -7.26 13.25 -1.85
N ASP A 49 -6.13 13.11 -2.51
CA ASP A 49 -5.98 13.32 -3.95
C ASP A 49 -5.58 12.01 -4.64
N PHE A 50 -6.22 11.75 -5.78
CA PHE A 50 -5.84 10.63 -6.64
C PHE A 50 -4.78 11.12 -7.61
N ASP A 51 -3.55 10.62 -7.46
CA ASP A 51 -2.46 11.02 -8.34
C ASP A 51 -2.51 10.22 -9.64
N TRP A 52 -2.27 8.92 -9.55
CA TRP A 52 -2.22 8.04 -10.71
C TRP A 52 -2.36 6.57 -10.32
N MET A 53 -2.49 5.72 -11.33
CA MET A 53 -2.60 4.29 -11.18
C MET A 53 -1.64 3.60 -12.13
N LYS A 54 -0.89 2.62 -11.59
CA LYS A 54 -0.07 1.71 -12.36
C LYS A 54 -0.87 0.44 -12.62
N LEU A 55 -0.89 0.00 -13.87
CA LEU A 55 -1.51 -1.26 -14.27
C LEU A 55 -0.41 -2.13 -14.88
N SER A 56 -0.28 -3.34 -14.37
CA SER A 56 0.57 -4.39 -14.92
C SER A 56 -0.26 -5.65 -15.19
N ASP A 57 0.38 -6.63 -15.82
CA ASP A 57 -0.22 -7.95 -16.04
C ASP A 57 -0.51 -8.68 -14.72
N ASP A 58 0.25 -8.35 -13.67
CA ASP A 58 0.20 -9.02 -12.36
C ASP A 58 -0.55 -8.21 -11.29
N GLY A 59 -0.83 -6.91 -11.51
CA GLY A 59 -1.51 -6.12 -10.49
C GLY A 59 -1.87 -4.66 -10.82
N ILE A 60 -2.37 -3.97 -9.78
CA ILE A 60 -2.73 -2.56 -9.75
C ILE A 60 -2.08 -1.89 -8.55
N ASP A 61 -1.33 -0.82 -8.79
CA ASP A 61 -0.91 0.11 -7.75
C ASP A 61 -1.71 1.42 -7.89
N VAL A 62 -2.42 1.82 -6.83
CA VAL A 62 -3.14 3.10 -6.77
C VAL A 62 -2.34 4.05 -5.90
N TYR A 63 -1.89 5.17 -6.47
CA TYR A 63 -1.14 6.19 -5.75
C TYR A 63 -2.10 7.29 -5.29
N ILE A 64 -2.13 7.49 -3.98
CA ILE A 64 -3.04 8.41 -3.29
C ILE A 64 -2.18 9.37 -2.48
N THR A 65 -2.30 10.67 -2.77
CA THR A 65 -1.75 11.69 -1.89
C THR A 65 -2.73 11.95 -0.76
N LEU A 66 -2.26 11.83 0.49
CA LEU A 66 -3.02 12.14 1.69
C LEU A 66 -2.59 13.50 2.22
N GLU A 67 -3.53 14.44 2.26
CA GLU A 67 -3.35 15.68 3.02
C GLU A 67 -3.42 15.33 4.49
N ASN A 68 -2.46 15.80 5.29
CA ASN A 68 -2.28 15.40 6.70
C ASN A 68 -3.39 15.99 7.59
N THR A 69 -4.61 15.51 7.42
CA THR A 69 -5.83 15.91 8.12
C THR A 69 -6.52 14.68 8.66
N HIS A 70 -7.28 14.86 9.74
CA HIS A 70 -8.11 13.82 10.33
C HIS A 70 -9.01 13.15 9.26
N ASP A 71 -9.70 13.97 8.46
CA ASP A 71 -10.61 13.55 7.40
C ASP A 71 -9.92 12.71 6.30
N GLY A 72 -8.64 12.97 6.02
CA GLY A 72 -7.86 12.20 5.04
C GLY A 72 -7.68 10.74 5.47
N TYR A 73 -7.38 10.50 6.75
CA TYR A 73 -7.22 9.14 7.29
C TYR A 73 -8.55 8.38 7.38
N GLU A 74 -9.64 9.06 7.74
CA GLU A 74 -10.98 8.46 7.69
C GLU A 74 -11.36 8.07 6.26
N SER A 75 -11.16 8.98 5.30
CA SER A 75 -11.40 8.72 3.88
C SER A 75 -10.56 7.57 3.34
N LEU A 76 -9.30 7.45 3.78
CA LEU A 76 -8.42 6.35 3.40
C LEU A 76 -8.92 5.01 3.93
N ASN A 77 -9.36 4.99 5.19
CA ASN A 77 -9.98 3.80 5.80
C ASN A 77 -11.24 3.39 5.02
N GLU A 78 -12.08 4.34 4.63
CA GLU A 78 -13.26 4.07 3.81
C GLU A 78 -12.90 3.50 2.44
N ILE A 79 -11.81 3.93 1.80
CA ILE A 79 -11.34 3.36 0.53
C ILE A 79 -10.96 1.89 0.72
N VAL A 80 -10.19 1.56 1.76
CA VAL A 80 -9.80 0.18 2.08
C VAL A 80 -11.03 -0.69 2.32
N ASN A 81 -11.98 -0.22 3.12
CA ASN A 81 -13.22 -0.92 3.41
C ASN A 81 -14.10 -1.10 2.16
N THR A 82 -14.19 -0.07 1.31
CA THR A 82 -14.95 -0.13 0.04
C THR A 82 -14.34 -1.18 -0.88
N HIS A 83 -13.01 -1.22 -1.01
CA HIS A 83 -12.32 -2.24 -1.79
C HIS A 83 -12.59 -3.66 -1.23
N ASN A 84 -12.40 -3.86 0.08
CA ASN A 84 -12.61 -5.17 0.73
C ASN A 84 -14.05 -5.69 0.53
N LYS A 85 -15.04 -4.79 0.63
CA LYS A 85 -16.44 -5.11 0.35
C LYS A 85 -16.67 -5.40 -1.13
N PHE A 86 -16.03 -4.65 -2.03
CA PHE A 86 -16.17 -4.85 -3.47
C PHE A 86 -15.69 -6.24 -3.90
N VAL A 87 -14.50 -6.65 -3.47
CA VAL A 87 -13.94 -7.97 -3.83
C VAL A 87 -14.71 -9.13 -3.19
N GLU A 88 -15.32 -8.91 -2.02
CA GLU A 88 -16.23 -9.89 -1.40
C GLU A 88 -17.53 -10.06 -2.20
N GLN A 89 -18.08 -8.97 -2.73
CA GLN A 89 -19.30 -8.99 -3.53
C GLN A 89 -19.07 -9.47 -4.96
N LYS A 90 -17.84 -9.33 -5.46
CA LYS A 90 -17.46 -9.64 -6.85
C LYS A 90 -16.09 -10.34 -6.88
N PRO A 91 -16.01 -11.59 -6.39
CA PRO A 91 -14.74 -12.31 -6.30
C PRO A 91 -14.05 -12.51 -7.66
N ASP A 92 -14.83 -12.67 -8.74
CA ASP A 92 -14.32 -12.91 -10.09
C ASP A 92 -14.00 -11.63 -10.88
N TYR A 93 -14.07 -10.44 -10.26
CA TYR A 93 -13.86 -9.18 -10.97
C TYR A 93 -12.38 -8.95 -11.33
N PHE A 94 -11.47 -9.42 -10.48
CA PHE A 94 -10.04 -9.38 -10.73
C PHE A 94 -9.55 -10.80 -11.05
N PRO A 95 -8.44 -10.94 -11.81
CA PRO A 95 -7.78 -12.23 -11.99
C PRO A 95 -7.39 -12.87 -10.65
N ASP A 96 -7.27 -14.20 -10.64
CA ASP A 96 -6.73 -14.92 -9.50
C ASP A 96 -5.28 -14.47 -9.22
N ASN A 97 -4.93 -14.32 -7.94
CA ASN A 97 -3.61 -13.87 -7.48
C ASN A 97 -3.20 -12.46 -7.94
N TYR A 98 -4.15 -11.64 -8.40
CA TYR A 98 -3.84 -10.28 -8.81
C TYR A 98 -3.42 -9.44 -7.61
N GLU A 99 -2.32 -8.71 -7.74
CA GLU A 99 -1.79 -7.85 -6.69
C GLU A 99 -2.46 -6.49 -6.73
N ILE A 100 -2.96 -6.00 -5.61
CA ILE A 100 -3.64 -4.72 -5.52
C ILE A 100 -3.05 -3.99 -4.32
N SER A 101 -2.48 -2.81 -4.58
CA SER A 101 -1.90 -1.96 -3.55
C SER A 101 -2.45 -0.53 -3.59
N PHE A 102 -2.64 0.05 -2.42
CA PHE A 102 -2.90 1.48 -2.23
C PHE A 102 -1.67 2.12 -1.61
N VAL A 103 -0.89 2.82 -2.44
CA VAL A 103 0.34 3.50 -2.06
C VAL A 103 -0.01 4.92 -1.63
N VAL A 104 0.10 5.18 -0.33
CA VAL A 104 -0.21 6.45 0.29
C VAL A 104 1.05 7.30 0.36
N GLN A 105 0.93 8.52 -0.17
CA GLN A 105 2.03 9.47 -0.31
C GLN A 105 1.72 10.77 0.41
N ARG A 106 2.77 11.44 0.90
CA ARG A 106 2.70 12.84 1.30
C ARG A 106 2.53 13.71 0.05
N PRO A 107 2.09 14.99 0.18
CA PRO A 107 2.14 15.95 -0.93
C PRO A 107 3.54 16.18 -1.53
N SER A 108 4.61 15.78 -0.82
CA SER A 108 5.98 15.75 -1.34
C SER A 108 6.25 14.61 -2.33
N GLY A 109 5.32 13.67 -2.50
CA GLY A 109 5.46 12.44 -3.29
C GLY A 109 6.14 11.29 -2.56
N LYS A 110 6.54 11.47 -1.29
CA LYS A 110 7.16 10.39 -0.49
C LYS A 110 6.07 9.42 -0.01
N SER A 111 6.16 8.16 -0.43
CA SER A 111 5.33 7.08 0.11
C SER A 111 5.69 6.78 1.55
N TYR A 112 4.68 6.58 2.38
CA TYR A 112 4.89 6.31 3.81
C TYR A 112 3.93 5.25 4.38
N MET A 113 2.86 4.91 3.65
CA MET A 113 1.96 3.84 4.00
C MET A 113 1.50 3.10 2.74
N ILE A 114 1.34 1.78 2.82
CA ILE A 114 0.89 0.94 1.72
C ILE A 114 -0.10 -0.08 2.25
N PHE A 115 -1.32 -0.08 1.72
CA PHE A 115 -2.25 -1.20 1.91
C PHE A 115 -2.10 -2.17 0.76
N SER A 116 -2.08 -3.47 1.03
CA SER A 116 -1.88 -4.49 0.01
C SER A 116 -2.66 -5.76 0.34
N ASN A 117 -3.08 -6.51 -0.68
CA ASN A 117 -3.56 -7.89 -0.54
C ASN A 117 -2.43 -8.92 -0.58
N VAL A 118 -1.24 -8.52 -1.01
CA VAL A 118 -0.03 -9.36 -0.99
C VAL A 118 0.93 -8.94 0.10
N PRO A 119 1.65 -9.88 0.73
CA PRO A 119 2.64 -9.56 1.72
C PRO A 119 3.76 -8.72 1.08
N PRO A 120 4.36 -7.77 1.81
CA PRO A 120 5.45 -6.97 1.28
C PRO A 120 6.72 -7.79 0.97
N LEU A 121 6.82 -9.04 1.43
CA LEU A 121 7.89 -9.99 1.09
C LEU A 121 7.32 -11.39 0.82
N GLU A 122 7.94 -12.12 -0.12
CA GLU A 122 7.47 -13.42 -0.65
C GLU A 122 7.43 -14.58 0.37
N ASN A 123 8.02 -14.42 1.57
CA ASN A 123 8.16 -15.53 2.52
C ASN A 123 6.95 -15.67 3.47
N ASP A 124 5.95 -16.38 2.95
CA ASP A 124 4.82 -17.19 3.48
C ASP A 124 4.32 -17.14 4.95
N VAL A 125 5.01 -16.56 5.92
CA VAL A 125 4.57 -16.62 7.35
C VAL A 125 3.29 -15.80 7.60
N THR A 126 2.96 -14.93 6.66
CA THR A 126 1.85 -13.98 6.80
C THR A 126 0.85 -14.06 5.65
N LYS A 127 0.96 -15.02 4.71
CA LYS A 127 0.10 -15.05 3.50
C LYS A 127 -1.39 -15.05 3.86
N ILE A 128 -2.08 -13.98 3.44
CA ILE A 128 -3.53 -13.84 3.52
C ILE A 128 -4.03 -14.09 2.12
N ASP A 129 -4.75 -15.18 1.93
CA ASP A 129 -5.28 -15.51 0.62
C ASP A 129 -6.44 -14.58 0.25
N GLY A 130 -6.43 -14.15 -1.02
CA GLY A 130 -7.52 -13.43 -1.64
C GLY A 130 -7.16 -12.01 -2.07
N LEU A 131 -8.19 -11.27 -2.45
CA LEU A 131 -8.07 -9.91 -2.98
C LEU A 131 -8.34 -8.84 -1.92
N LYS A 132 -8.70 -9.20 -0.68
CA LYS A 132 -8.89 -8.24 0.40
C LYS A 132 -7.53 -7.68 0.85
N MET A 133 -7.49 -6.41 1.19
CA MET A 133 -6.34 -5.76 1.82
C MET A 133 -6.08 -6.42 3.17
N GLY A 134 -5.02 -7.22 3.24
CA GLY A 134 -4.60 -7.96 4.42
C GLY A 134 -3.42 -7.31 5.15
N TYR A 135 -2.68 -6.45 4.46
CA TYR A 135 -1.45 -5.86 4.93
C TYR A 135 -1.52 -4.35 4.94
N CYS A 136 -0.99 -3.74 5.98
CA CYS A 136 -0.60 -2.34 5.99
C CYS A 136 0.89 -2.26 6.28
N SER A 137 1.69 -1.76 5.34
CA SER A 137 3.09 -1.42 5.57
C SER A 137 3.18 0.06 5.86
N ALA A 138 3.84 0.46 6.94
CA ALA A 138 3.89 1.85 7.38
C ALA A 138 5.30 2.22 7.86
N ASN A 139 5.82 3.34 7.35
CA ASN A 139 7.10 3.87 7.82
C ASN A 139 6.89 4.53 9.17
N ILE A 140 7.45 3.93 10.22
CA ILE A 140 7.18 4.31 11.60
C ILE A 140 7.48 5.78 11.86
N TYR A 141 8.55 6.37 11.30
CA TYR A 141 8.89 7.77 11.51
C TYR A 141 7.94 8.73 10.82
N GLU A 142 7.42 8.34 9.67
CA GLU A 142 6.56 9.21 8.87
C GLU A 142 5.13 9.22 9.40
N ILE A 143 4.72 8.21 10.16
CA ILE A 143 3.35 8.08 10.68
C ILE A 143 3.18 8.57 12.12
N LEU A 144 4.25 8.78 12.89
CA LEU A 144 4.14 9.12 14.33
C LEU A 144 3.32 10.38 14.57
N ASP A 145 3.68 11.46 13.89
CA ASP A 145 3.04 12.75 14.11
C ASP A 145 1.61 12.72 13.55
N ASP A 146 1.41 12.06 12.42
CA ASP A 146 0.14 12.04 11.70
C ASP A 146 -0.96 11.26 12.41
N PHE A 147 -0.64 10.05 12.85
CA PHE A 147 -1.63 9.17 13.49
C PHE A 147 -2.01 9.69 14.88
N SER A 148 -1.18 10.52 15.51
CA SER A 148 -1.53 11.12 16.80
C SER A 148 -2.78 12.02 16.75
N TYR A 149 -3.21 12.44 15.57
CA TYR A 149 -4.37 13.32 15.36
C TYR A 149 -5.59 12.63 14.71
N SER A 150 -5.51 11.33 14.44
CA SER A 150 -6.60 10.59 13.77
C SER A 150 -7.20 9.52 14.67
N ASP A 151 -8.54 9.43 14.65
CA ASP A 151 -9.31 8.35 15.27
C ASP A 151 -9.64 7.23 14.27
N ALA A 152 -9.08 7.29 13.05
CA ALA A 152 -9.31 6.30 12.02
C ALA A 152 -8.80 4.92 12.46
N MET A 153 -9.68 3.92 12.39
CA MET A 153 -9.39 2.54 12.73
C MET A 153 -9.36 1.69 11.46
N PHE A 154 -8.17 1.22 11.06
CA PHE A 154 -7.97 0.41 9.87
C PHE A 154 -8.16 -1.08 10.19
N GLU A 155 -9.01 -1.76 9.41
CA GLU A 155 -9.26 -3.19 9.58
C GLU A 155 -8.28 -4.00 8.74
N VAL A 156 -7.08 -4.24 9.30
CA VAL A 156 -6.01 -5.02 8.67
C VAL A 156 -5.42 -6.02 9.69
N PRO A 157 -5.33 -7.31 9.34
CA PRO A 157 -4.80 -8.33 10.26
C PRO A 157 -3.27 -8.28 10.40
N VAL A 158 -2.54 -7.70 9.44
CA VAL A 158 -1.07 -7.63 9.48
C VAL A 158 -0.59 -6.20 9.29
N LEU A 159 0.17 -5.69 10.27
CA LEU A 159 0.89 -4.43 10.19
C LEU A 159 2.39 -4.70 10.04
N VAL A 160 3.01 -4.08 9.05
CA VAL A 160 4.45 -4.12 8.81
C VAL A 160 5.03 -2.74 9.10
N LEU A 161 5.81 -2.63 10.16
CA LEU A 161 6.50 -1.41 10.53
C LEU A 161 7.87 -1.38 9.85
N THR A 162 8.08 -0.39 9.00
CA THR A 162 9.36 -0.12 8.34
C THR A 162 9.99 1.14 8.88
N ASP A 163 11.27 1.35 8.57
CA ASP A 163 12.01 2.56 8.92
C ASP A 163 12.57 3.24 7.66
N GLY A 164 12.70 4.56 7.73
CA GLY A 164 13.32 5.36 6.67
C GLY A 164 14.59 6.07 7.11
N ASN A 165 14.96 5.93 8.38
CA ASN A 165 16.09 6.62 9.00
C ASN A 165 16.58 5.84 10.24
N ALA A 166 17.79 6.17 10.72
CA ALA A 166 18.41 5.55 11.90
C ALA A 166 18.14 6.30 13.21
N GLY A 167 16.96 6.94 13.33
CA GLY A 167 16.58 7.68 14.53
C GLY A 167 16.44 6.78 15.76
N THR A 168 16.20 7.36 16.93
CA THR A 168 15.79 6.59 18.10
C THR A 168 14.28 6.38 18.06
N LEU A 169 13.84 5.12 18.12
CA LEU A 169 12.45 4.79 18.37
C LEU A 169 12.21 4.75 19.86
N VAL A 170 11.10 5.32 20.31
CA VAL A 170 10.67 5.26 21.70
C VAL A 170 9.38 4.46 21.77
N LYS A 171 8.95 4.08 22.98
CA LYS A 171 7.68 3.35 23.18
C LYS A 171 6.51 3.98 22.43
N GLN A 172 6.35 5.30 22.49
CA GLN A 172 5.27 6.02 21.81
C GLN A 172 5.32 5.88 20.28
N SER A 173 6.49 5.56 19.69
CA SER A 173 6.60 5.32 18.25
C SER A 173 5.72 4.15 17.78
N TYR A 174 5.34 3.25 18.71
CA TYR A 174 4.54 2.08 18.42
C TYR A 174 3.03 2.29 18.66
N SER A 175 2.58 3.48 19.03
CA SER A 175 1.14 3.71 19.32
C SER A 175 0.23 3.48 18.12
N VAL A 176 0.76 3.53 16.89
CA VAL A 176 0.01 3.28 15.66
C VAL A 176 -0.68 1.91 15.64
N VAL A 177 -0.15 0.91 16.39
CA VAL A 177 -0.78 -0.40 16.47
C VAL A 177 -2.18 -0.35 17.10
N GLN A 178 -2.46 0.68 17.91
CA GLN A 178 -3.78 0.90 18.52
C GLN A 178 -4.85 1.27 17.49
N GLN A 179 -4.46 1.77 16.32
CA GLN A 179 -5.35 2.16 15.23
C GLN A 179 -5.60 1.03 14.22
N MET A 180 -5.12 -0.18 14.51
CA MET A 180 -5.34 -1.36 13.69
C MET A 180 -6.36 -2.27 14.38
N LYS A 181 -7.57 -2.32 13.81
CA LYS A 181 -8.65 -3.16 14.31
C LYS A 181 -8.50 -4.58 13.76
N GLY A 182 -8.59 -5.57 14.65
CA GLY A 182 -8.46 -6.99 14.26
C GLY A 182 -7.02 -7.39 13.93
N LEU A 183 -6.04 -6.64 14.44
CA LEU A 183 -4.63 -6.91 14.22
C LEU A 183 -4.22 -8.25 14.85
N GLU A 184 -3.67 -9.14 14.04
CA GLU A 184 -3.19 -10.46 14.45
C GLU A 184 -1.67 -10.52 14.53
N LYS A 185 -0.98 -9.79 13.64
CA LYS A 185 0.50 -9.80 13.55
C LYS A 185 1.07 -8.41 13.34
N VAL A 186 2.18 -8.14 14.01
CA VAL A 186 3.09 -7.02 13.73
C VAL A 186 4.42 -7.55 13.24
N VAL A 187 4.92 -7.01 12.14
CA VAL A 187 6.23 -7.35 11.58
C VAL A 187 7.13 -6.12 11.66
N LEU A 188 8.28 -6.27 12.29
CA LEU A 188 9.34 -5.28 12.33
C LEU A 188 10.30 -5.53 11.15
N ASP A 189 10.21 -4.72 10.11
CA ASP A 189 11.04 -4.75 8.91
C ASP A 189 11.92 -3.49 8.88
N TYR A 190 12.88 -3.45 9.80
CA TYR A 190 13.81 -2.34 9.95
C TYR A 190 15.10 -2.57 9.15
N SER A 191 15.47 -1.55 8.38
CA SER A 191 16.71 -1.42 7.64
C SER A 191 17.86 -0.93 8.52
N TYR A 192 17.55 -0.26 9.63
CA TYR A 192 18.50 0.29 10.59
C TYR A 192 18.38 -0.37 11.96
N TYR A 193 19.50 -0.38 12.68
CA TYR A 193 19.53 -0.87 14.05
C TYR A 193 19.00 0.21 15.00
N HIS A 194 17.93 -0.09 15.72
CA HIS A 194 17.28 0.83 16.67
C HIS A 194 17.49 0.46 18.15
N GLY A 195 18.40 -0.48 18.45
CA GLY A 195 18.62 -0.98 19.80
C GLY A 195 18.05 -2.38 20.00
N GLU A 196 17.82 -2.73 21.27
CA GLU A 196 17.24 -4.02 21.65
C GLU A 196 15.76 -4.08 21.25
N TYR A 197 15.38 -5.11 20.49
CA TYR A 197 14.00 -5.27 20.03
C TYR A 197 13.02 -5.60 21.17
N SER A 198 13.51 -5.96 22.36
CA SER A 198 12.66 -6.19 23.53
C SER A 198 11.80 -4.98 23.88
N GLU A 199 12.32 -3.76 23.73
CA GLU A 199 11.56 -2.54 24.01
C GLU A 199 10.42 -2.33 23.00
N ALA A 200 10.65 -2.65 21.72
CA ALA A 200 9.63 -2.62 20.68
C ALA A 200 8.53 -3.66 20.96
N TYR A 201 8.94 -4.87 21.31
CA TYR A 201 8.02 -5.95 21.67
C TYR A 201 7.14 -5.58 22.87
N GLU A 202 7.74 -5.09 23.96
CA GLU A 202 7.01 -4.65 25.15
C GLU A 202 6.02 -3.52 24.83
N ALA A 203 6.44 -2.53 24.04
CA ALA A 203 5.56 -1.44 23.60
C ALA A 203 4.35 -1.96 22.80
N ILE A 204 4.60 -2.86 21.83
CA ILE A 204 3.54 -3.44 21.00
C ILE A 204 2.58 -4.29 21.84
N GLN A 205 3.11 -5.14 22.74
CA GLN A 205 2.26 -5.96 23.62
C GLN A 205 1.42 -5.13 24.58
N GLU A 206 1.91 -3.96 25.02
CA GLU A 206 1.11 -3.06 25.85
C GLU A 206 -0.04 -2.43 25.05
N TYR A 207 0.21 -2.01 23.81
CA TYR A 207 -0.78 -1.34 22.97
C TYR A 207 -1.77 -2.30 22.30
N ALA A 208 -1.33 -3.52 21.97
CA ALA A 208 -2.13 -4.56 21.33
C ALA A 208 -1.82 -5.94 21.97
N PRO A 209 -2.32 -6.22 23.19
CA PRO A 209 -2.01 -7.46 23.90
C PRO A 209 -2.41 -8.71 23.12
N GLY A 210 -1.47 -9.67 23.01
CA GLY A 210 -1.71 -10.96 22.37
C GLY A 210 -1.48 -10.98 20.86
N VAL A 211 -1.14 -9.85 20.24
CA VAL A 211 -0.69 -9.80 18.85
C VAL A 211 0.64 -10.55 18.71
N GLU A 212 0.82 -11.29 17.62
CA GLU A 212 2.12 -11.91 17.35
C GLU A 212 3.11 -10.88 16.81
N VAL A 213 4.34 -10.86 17.32
CA VAL A 213 5.37 -9.94 16.84
C VAL A 213 6.48 -10.73 16.17
N TYR A 214 6.86 -10.30 14.97
CA TYR A 214 7.92 -10.89 14.17
C TYR A 214 9.00 -9.86 13.87
N LEU A 215 10.25 -10.31 13.87
CA LEU A 215 11.38 -9.53 13.41
C LEU A 215 11.90 -10.09 12.09
N LYS A 216 12.13 -9.21 11.11
CA LYS A 216 12.83 -9.60 9.88
C LYS A 216 14.31 -9.84 10.15
N SER A 217 14.80 -11.01 9.76
CA SER A 217 16.21 -11.38 9.79
C SER A 217 16.62 -11.88 8.41
N GLY A 218 17.24 -10.98 7.62
CA GLY A 218 17.55 -11.27 6.22
C GLY A 218 16.27 -11.46 5.39
N TYR A 219 16.05 -12.69 4.92
CA TYR A 219 14.85 -13.06 4.16
C TYR A 219 13.78 -13.73 5.04
N GLU A 220 14.06 -14.02 6.30
CA GLU A 220 13.14 -14.76 7.16
C GLU A 220 12.47 -13.84 8.18
N TYR A 221 11.29 -14.26 8.66
CA TYR A 221 10.61 -13.63 9.79
C TYR A 221 10.70 -14.55 11.01
N VAL A 222 11.34 -14.06 12.06
CA VAL A 222 11.52 -14.79 13.32
C VAL A 222 10.49 -14.27 14.32
N LYS A 223 9.63 -15.16 14.81
CA LYS A 223 8.69 -14.82 15.87
C LYS A 223 9.47 -14.44 17.12
N MET A 224 9.17 -13.27 17.69
CA MET A 224 9.78 -12.83 18.93
C MET A 224 9.25 -13.67 20.09
N PRO A 225 10.12 -14.10 21.02
CA PRO A 225 9.69 -14.86 22.18
C PRO A 225 8.83 -13.99 23.10
N ASN A 226 7.79 -14.61 23.68
CA ASN A 226 6.94 -13.97 24.67
C ASN A 226 7.65 -13.75 26.01
#